data_AF-A0A8T6ZNL9-F1
#
_entry.id   AF-A0A8T6ZNL9-F1
#
_cell.length_a   1.000
_cell.length_b   1.000
_cell.length_c   1.000
_cell.angle_alpha   90.00
_cell.angle_beta   90.00
_cell.angle_gamma   90.00
#
_symmetry.space_group_name_H-M   'P 1'
#
loop_
_entity.id
_entity.type
_entity.pdbx_description
1 polymer ?
#
loop_
_entity_poly.entity_id
_entity_poly.type
_entity_poly.pdbx_seq_one_letter_code
_entity_poly.pdbx_strand_id
1 'polypeptide(L)'
;MAISTRRAVVLIASTILLTACGGGSDSPAQAPPAANVLPTAAAGPDQVVDEQAFVTLDGGASGDADGRIVSFDWAQLSGTA
;
A
#
# COMPACT_ATOMS: atom_id res chain seq x y z
N MET A 1 68.29 13.09 -15.30
CA MET A 1 67.44 13.32 -14.11
C MET A 1 66.04 13.65 -14.59
N ALA A 2 65.18 12.65 -14.74
CA ALA A 2 63.78 12.82 -15.14
C ALA A 2 62.98 11.77 -14.38
N ILE A 3 62.53 12.14 -13.18
CA ILE A 3 61.69 11.28 -12.34
C ILE A 3 60.26 11.43 -12.86
N SER A 4 59.82 10.37 -13.54
CA SER A 4 58.53 10.20 -14.19
C SER A 4 57.36 10.49 -13.24
N THR A 5 56.53 11.45 -13.65
CA THR A 5 55.37 12.04 -12.96
C THR A 5 54.24 11.05 -12.62
N ARG A 6 54.37 9.77 -12.98
CA ARG A 6 53.30 8.77 -12.85
C ARG A 6 53.01 8.33 -11.42
N ARG A 7 53.97 8.48 -10.49
CA ARG A 7 53.75 8.16 -9.06
C ARG A 7 53.05 9.29 -8.29
N ALA A 8 53.15 10.54 -8.75
CA ALA A 8 52.48 11.68 -8.13
C ALA A 8 50.98 11.73 -8.46
N VAL A 9 50.59 11.34 -9.68
CA VAL A 9 49.18 11.33 -10.12
C VAL A 9 48.33 10.34 -9.32
N VAL A 10 48.88 9.20 -8.91
CA VAL A 10 48.16 8.19 -8.12
C VAL A 10 47.88 8.68 -6.68
N LEU A 11 48.78 9.49 -6.09
CA LEU A 11 48.59 10.04 -4.74
C LEU A 11 47.68 11.27 -4.71
N ILE A 12 47.63 12.06 -5.78
CA ILE A 12 46.71 13.22 -5.88
C ILE A 12 45.26 12.76 -6.09
N ALA A 13 45.04 11.59 -6.71
CA ALA A 13 43.71 11.00 -6.86
C ALA A 13 43.11 10.48 -5.53
N SER A 14 43.93 10.35 -4.48
CA SER A 14 43.52 9.81 -3.18
C SER A 14 43.12 10.86 -2.14
N THR A 15 43.28 12.16 -2.42
CA THR A 15 42.85 13.26 -1.54
C THR A 15 41.51 13.87 -1.93
N ILE A 16 40.73 13.21 -2.79
CA ILE A 16 39.28 13.47 -2.93
C ILE A 16 38.58 12.91 -1.68
N LEU A 17 38.84 13.55 -0.53
CA LEU A 17 38.11 13.34 0.71
C LEU A 17 36.75 13.99 0.53
N LEU A 18 35.79 13.12 0.18
CA LEU A 18 34.35 13.24 0.32
C LEU A 18 33.89 14.52 1.06
N THR A 19 33.63 15.60 0.31
CA THR A 19 32.74 16.65 0.79
C THR A 19 31.31 16.13 0.69
N ALA A 20 30.94 15.25 1.63
CA ALA A 20 29.55 14.96 1.95
C ALA A 20 28.97 16.20 2.64
N CYS A 21 28.66 17.22 1.84
CA CYS A 21 28.00 18.42 2.33
C CYS A 21 26.48 18.17 2.33
N GLY A 22 25.95 17.95 3.54
CA GLY A 22 24.64 18.46 3.93
C GLY A 22 23.43 17.78 3.31
N GLY A 23 23.20 16.51 3.63
CA GLY A 23 21.85 15.93 3.61
C GLY A 23 21.04 16.45 4.80
N GLY A 24 20.74 17.74 4.82
CA GLY A 24 19.81 18.35 5.77
C GLY A 24 18.42 17.79 5.48
N SER A 25 18.12 16.66 6.11
CA SER A 25 16.82 16.00 6.01
C SER A 25 15.83 16.74 6.91
N ASP A 26 15.62 18.03 6.65
CA ASP A 26 14.49 18.78 7.20
C ASP A 26 13.21 18.45 6.39
N SER A 27 13.14 17.25 5.81
CA SER A 27 11.86 16.69 5.43
C SER A 27 11.05 16.59 6.72
N PRO A 28 9.86 17.20 6.80
CA PRO A 28 8.99 16.98 7.94
C PRO A 28 8.88 15.47 8.12
N ALA A 29 9.07 14.98 9.34
CA ALA A 29 8.86 13.57 9.66
C ALA A 29 7.50 13.19 9.06
N GLN A 30 7.51 12.26 8.11
CA GLN A 30 6.30 11.89 7.40
C GLN A 30 5.29 11.44 8.45
N ALA A 31 4.11 12.09 8.43
CA ALA A 31 3.04 11.70 9.32
C ALA A 31 2.78 10.19 9.14
N PRO A 32 2.46 9.47 10.24
CA PRO A 32 2.08 8.07 10.12
C PRO A 32 0.96 7.95 9.08
N PRO A 33 0.91 6.85 8.31
CA PRO A 33 -0.20 6.62 7.40
C PRO A 33 -1.52 6.66 8.19
N ALA A 34 -2.57 7.11 7.51
CA ALA A 34 -3.91 7.09 8.09
C ALA A 34 -4.27 5.66 8.53
N ALA A 35 -5.03 5.55 9.62
CA ALA A 35 -5.58 4.26 10.03
C ALA A 35 -6.55 3.74 8.96
N ASN A 36 -6.50 2.43 8.71
CA ASN A 36 -7.36 1.75 7.74
C ASN A 36 -8.83 1.83 8.16
N VAL A 37 -9.73 2.06 7.20
CA VAL A 37 -11.18 2.05 7.40
C VAL A 37 -11.74 0.66 7.05
N LEU A 38 -12.76 0.22 7.79
CA LEU A 38 -13.42 -1.05 7.49
C LEU A 38 -14.32 -0.91 6.25
N PRO A 39 -14.45 -1.97 5.43
CA PRO A 39 -15.40 -1.97 4.33
C PRO A 39 -16.85 -1.94 4.84
N THR A 40 -17.72 -1.31 4.06
CA THR A 40 -19.17 -1.33 4.27
C THR A 40 -19.80 -2.37 3.34
N ALA A 41 -20.49 -3.36 3.92
CA ALA A 41 -21.19 -4.40 3.18
C ALA A 41 -22.61 -3.94 2.78
N ALA A 42 -23.01 -4.21 1.54
CA ALA A 42 -24.35 -3.94 1.03
C ALA A 42 -24.82 -5.09 0.12
N ALA A 43 -25.77 -5.89 0.60
CA ALA A 43 -26.29 -7.08 -0.08
C ALA A 43 -27.49 -6.82 -1.01
N GLY A 44 -27.90 -5.55 -1.15
CA GLY A 44 -29.12 -5.15 -1.84
C GLY A 44 -30.35 -5.08 -0.92
N PRO A 45 -31.53 -4.81 -1.50
CA PRO A 45 -32.79 -4.76 -0.76
C PRO A 45 -33.29 -6.16 -0.37
N ASP A 46 -34.22 -6.20 0.59
CA ASP A 46 -34.88 -7.44 1.00
C ASP A 46 -35.63 -8.09 -0.17
N GLN A 47 -35.54 -9.43 -0.25
CA GLN A 47 -36.18 -10.23 -1.29
C GLN A 47 -37.30 -11.09 -0.67
N VAL A 48 -38.47 -11.09 -1.31
CA VAL A 48 -39.59 -11.98 -0.98
C VAL A 48 -39.75 -12.97 -2.12
N VAL A 49 -39.63 -14.26 -1.83
CA VAL A 49 -39.66 -15.33 -2.81
C VAL A 49 -40.54 -16.49 -2.34
N ASP A 50 -41.05 -17.25 -3.29
CA ASP A 50 -41.72 -18.52 -2.99
C ASP A 50 -40.70 -19.57 -2.49
N GLU A 51 -41.20 -20.57 -1.77
CA GLU A 51 -40.39 -21.70 -1.34
C GLU A 51 -39.75 -22.40 -2.54
N GLN A 52 -38.54 -22.95 -2.33
CA GLN A 52 -37.76 -23.67 -3.36
C GLN A 52 -37.29 -22.80 -4.55
N ALA A 53 -37.52 -21.48 -4.52
CA ALA A 53 -36.96 -20.56 -5.50
C ALA A 53 -35.45 -20.31 -5.25
N PHE A 54 -34.71 -20.10 -6.34
CA PHE A 54 -33.31 -19.65 -6.25
C PHE A 54 -33.26 -18.15 -5.97
N VAL A 55 -32.45 -17.76 -4.98
CA VAL A 55 -32.17 -16.36 -4.63
C VAL A 55 -30.72 -16.05 -4.98
N THR A 56 -30.49 -14.90 -5.62
CA THR A 56 -29.13 -14.36 -5.81
C THR A 56 -28.96 -13.16 -4.88
N LEU A 57 -27.93 -13.20 -4.03
CA LEU A 57 -27.50 -12.05 -3.23
C LEU A 57 -26.37 -11.35 -3.95
N ASP A 58 -26.43 -10.02 -4.03
CA ASP A 58 -25.44 -9.21 -4.75
C ASP A 58 -24.75 -8.23 -3.80
N GLY A 59 -23.45 -8.47 -3.57
CA GLY A 59 -22.60 -7.60 -2.76
C GLY A 59 -22.01 -6.42 -3.53
N GLY A 60 -22.36 -6.22 -4.80
CA GLY A 60 -21.73 -5.25 -5.71
C GLY A 60 -21.88 -3.78 -5.29
N ALA A 61 -22.83 -3.46 -4.42
CA ALA A 61 -22.98 -2.13 -3.82
C ALA A 61 -22.09 -1.92 -2.57
N SER A 62 -21.35 -2.93 -2.14
CA SER A 62 -20.39 -2.82 -1.03
C SER A 62 -19.24 -1.90 -1.43
N GLY A 63 -18.65 -1.22 -0.45
CA GLY A 63 -17.62 -0.22 -0.69
C GLY A 63 -16.57 -0.19 0.39
N ASP A 64 -15.38 0.24 0.01
CA ASP A 64 -14.27 0.51 0.92
C ASP A 64 -13.78 1.94 0.66
N ALA A 65 -13.76 2.77 1.70
CA ALA A 65 -13.63 4.22 1.54
C ALA A 65 -12.17 4.66 1.29
N ASP A 66 -11.21 3.88 1.76
CA ASP A 66 -9.77 4.11 1.62
C ASP A 66 -9.08 3.00 0.80
N GLY A 67 -9.85 2.05 0.27
CA GLY A 67 -9.33 0.87 -0.41
C GLY A 67 -10.26 0.26 -1.44
N ARG A 68 -10.30 -1.08 -1.46
CA ARG A 68 -11.15 -1.85 -2.35
C ARG A 68 -11.55 -3.16 -1.67
N ILE A 69 -12.74 -3.65 -2.00
CA ILE A 69 -13.16 -4.98 -1.58
C ILE A 69 -12.31 -6.05 -2.28
N VAL A 70 -11.73 -6.96 -1.49
CA VAL A 70 -10.87 -8.04 -2.00
C VAL A 70 -11.53 -9.42 -1.95
N SER A 71 -12.58 -9.58 -1.15
CA SER A 71 -13.33 -10.82 -0.99
C SER A 71 -14.73 -10.57 -0.45
N PHE A 72 -15.64 -11.51 -0.71
CA PHE A 72 -16.96 -11.58 -0.11
C PHE A 72 -17.10 -12.92 0.62
N ASP A 73 -17.76 -12.91 1.78
CA ASP A 73 -18.07 -14.11 2.55
C ASP A 73 -19.55 -14.05 2.96
N TRP A 74 -20.26 -15.15 2.77
CA TRP A 74 -21.71 -15.23 2.97
C TRP A 74 -22.05 -16.30 3.98
N ALA A 75 -22.87 -15.93 4.97
CA ALA A 75 -23.33 -16.84 6.01
C ALA A 75 -24.85 -16.73 6.16
N GLN A 76 -25.53 -17.87 6.23
CA GLN A 76 -26.93 -17.93 6.65
C GLN A 76 -26.99 -17.77 8.17
N LEU A 77 -27.52 -16.65 8.64
CA LEU A 77 -27.61 -16.35 10.08
C LEU A 77 -28.87 -16.92 10.74
N SER A 78 -29.90 -17.24 9.94
CA SER A 78 -31.21 -17.70 10.41
C SER A 78 -31.98 -18.46 9.34
N GLY A 79 -33.03 -19.19 9.76
CA GLY A 79 -33.84 -20.03 8.88
C GLY A 79 -33.29 -21.45 8.77
N THR A 80 -34.02 -22.33 8.08
CA THR A 80 -33.59 -23.70 7.82
C THR A 80 -32.76 -23.77 6.55
N ALA A 81 -31.86 -24.77 6.49
CA ALA A 81 -31.12 -25.15 5.28
C ALA A 81 -31.90 -26.18 4.46
#